data_AF-I4EEF3-F1
#
_entry.id   AF-I4EEF3-F1
#
_cell.length_a   1.000
_cell.length_b   1.000
_cell.length_c   1.000
_cell.angle_alpha   90.00
_cell.angle_beta   90.00
_cell.angle_gamma   90.00
#
_symmetry.space_group_name_H-M   'P 1'
#
loop_
_entity.id
_entity.type
_entity.pdbx_description
1 polymer ?
#
loop_
_entity_poly.entity_id
_entity_poly.type
_entity_poly.pdbx_seq_one_letter_code
_entity_poly.pdbx_strand_id
1 'polypeptide(L)'
;MALADVEPLMGDLFQYRFEQEGSALDGHSFGNLFITAMTQVSGSFEQAIVESSRVLAVRGNVVPSSLENITVCGEMADGRIIRGESRIVAERAKIQRVFLDPPHPAAYDPAIVAILSADLIVLGPGSLYTSVLPNLLVQGITHAIRCSTATKVYVCNVATQRGETDNFGVADHFRALHKHMDGPIVDHVLVNSNLGPASTKIKPEWSVNAVDPEGVAELEGIAHVVLRDVVNPDFPLRHDPEKLAAALLDLAREERAISRNGSNALSYSSQVAD
;
A
#
# COMPACT_ATOMS: atom_id res chain seq x y z
N MET A 1 -5.41 -14.05 2.24
CA MET A 1 -4.70 -14.68 3.39
C MET A 1 -4.68 -13.82 4.63
N ALA A 2 -4.17 -12.58 4.59
CA ALA A 2 -4.13 -11.71 5.78
C ALA A 2 -5.50 -11.47 6.46
N LEU A 3 -6.59 -11.54 5.68
CA LEU A 3 -7.97 -11.37 6.15
C LEU A 3 -8.73 -12.70 6.28
N ALA A 4 -8.12 -13.83 5.97
CA ALA A 4 -8.79 -15.13 5.92
C ALA A 4 -8.94 -15.71 7.34
N ASP A 5 -10.12 -16.21 7.66
CA ASP A 5 -10.43 -16.91 8.91
C ASP A 5 -10.51 -18.43 8.62
N VAL A 6 -9.36 -19.02 8.31
CA VAL A 6 -9.26 -20.41 7.84
C VAL A 6 -8.39 -21.25 8.76
N GLU A 7 -8.60 -22.57 8.70
CA GLU A 7 -7.73 -23.53 9.37
C GLU A 7 -6.26 -23.35 8.90
N PRO A 8 -5.26 -23.56 9.80
CA PRO A 8 -3.85 -23.35 9.49
C PRO A 8 -3.38 -24.04 8.20
N LEU A 9 -3.87 -25.26 7.94
CA LEU A 9 -3.53 -26.04 6.75
C LEU A 9 -3.97 -25.36 5.45
N MET A 10 -5.15 -24.73 5.44
CA MET A 10 -5.61 -23.97 4.27
C MET A 10 -4.75 -22.72 4.07
N GLY A 11 -4.32 -22.12 5.19
CA GLY A 11 -3.29 -21.10 5.28
C GLY A 11 -2.03 -21.46 4.51
N ASP A 12 -1.45 -22.60 4.87
CA ASP A 12 -0.22 -23.13 4.28
C ASP A 12 -0.41 -23.51 2.82
N LEU A 13 -1.54 -24.12 2.48
CA LEU A 13 -1.84 -24.53 1.10
C LEU A 13 -1.90 -23.35 0.14
N PHE A 14 -2.52 -22.23 0.54
CA PHE A 14 -2.57 -21.03 -0.31
C PHE A 14 -1.22 -20.35 -0.50
N GLN A 15 -0.32 -20.49 0.47
CA GLN A 15 1.05 -19.96 0.40
C GLN A 15 2.02 -20.94 -0.28
N TYR A 16 1.61 -22.20 -0.46
CA TYR A 16 2.43 -23.24 -1.05
C TYR A 16 2.88 -22.86 -2.47
N ARG A 17 4.17 -23.07 -2.71
CA ARG A 17 4.80 -22.99 -4.01
C ARG A 17 5.30 -24.38 -4.38
N PHE A 18 5.03 -24.81 -5.61
CA PHE A 18 5.53 -26.09 -6.10
C PHE A 18 7.04 -25.97 -6.33
N GLU A 19 7.82 -26.85 -5.71
CA GLU A 19 9.30 -26.85 -5.76
C GLU A 19 9.88 -28.05 -6.53
N GLN A 20 9.02 -28.83 -7.19
CA GLN A 20 9.47 -30.01 -7.91
C GLN A 20 10.07 -29.61 -9.27
N GLU A 21 11.40 -29.51 -9.30
CA GLU A 21 12.17 -29.20 -10.50
C GLU A 21 11.78 -30.09 -11.69
N GLY A 22 11.52 -29.46 -12.83
CA GLY A 22 11.15 -30.15 -14.07
C GLY A 22 9.71 -30.64 -14.16
N SER A 23 8.88 -30.37 -13.15
CA SER A 23 7.43 -30.58 -13.24
C SER A 23 6.75 -29.44 -14.02
N ALA A 24 5.56 -29.69 -14.57
CA ALA A 24 4.77 -28.66 -15.26
C ALA A 24 4.29 -27.53 -14.33
N LEU A 25 4.40 -27.73 -13.00
CA LEU A 25 3.98 -26.77 -11.98
C LEU A 25 5.17 -26.13 -11.28
N ASP A 26 6.41 -26.42 -11.69
CA ASP A 26 7.62 -25.91 -11.05
C ASP A 26 7.59 -24.37 -10.90
N GLY A 27 7.77 -23.90 -9.67
CA GLY A 27 7.74 -22.49 -9.30
C GLY A 27 6.34 -21.85 -9.22
N HIS A 28 5.26 -22.55 -9.57
CA HIS A 28 3.90 -21.99 -9.46
C HIS A 28 3.43 -21.89 -8.00
N SER A 29 2.62 -20.87 -7.70
CA SER A 29 1.92 -20.76 -6.41
C SER A 29 0.55 -21.43 -6.51
N PHE A 30 0.22 -22.30 -5.56
CA PHE A 30 -1.10 -22.92 -5.51
C PHE A 30 -2.21 -21.87 -5.42
N GLY A 31 -2.07 -20.84 -4.58
CA GLY A 31 -3.04 -19.76 -4.48
C GLY A 31 -3.32 -19.07 -5.82
N ASN A 32 -2.28 -18.81 -6.62
CA ASN A 32 -2.46 -18.21 -7.95
C ASN A 32 -3.17 -19.15 -8.93
N LEU A 33 -2.83 -20.45 -8.88
CA LEU A 33 -3.52 -21.47 -9.69
C LEU A 33 -4.99 -21.59 -9.28
N PHE A 34 -5.27 -21.54 -7.97
CA PHE A 34 -6.63 -21.55 -7.44
C PHE A 34 -7.44 -20.36 -7.97
N ILE A 35 -6.93 -19.12 -7.86
CA ILE A 35 -7.61 -17.93 -8.38
C ILE A 35 -7.80 -18.02 -9.91
N THR A 36 -6.80 -18.53 -10.63
CA THR A 36 -6.89 -18.75 -12.08
C THR A 36 -8.00 -19.74 -12.44
N ALA A 37 -8.06 -20.88 -11.74
CA ALA A 37 -9.10 -21.87 -11.93
C ALA A 37 -10.49 -21.32 -11.56
N MET A 38 -10.60 -20.60 -10.44
CA MET A 38 -11.85 -19.94 -10.04
C MET A 38 -12.33 -18.93 -11.09
N THR A 39 -11.41 -18.20 -11.72
CA THR A 39 -11.72 -17.28 -12.83
C THR A 39 -12.28 -18.01 -14.04
N GLN A 40 -11.70 -19.16 -14.40
CA GLN A 40 -12.19 -19.99 -15.51
C GLN A 40 -13.57 -20.62 -15.20
N VAL A 41 -13.77 -21.08 -13.97
CA VAL A 41 -15.03 -21.73 -13.54
C VAL A 41 -16.18 -20.73 -13.43
N SER A 42 -15.94 -19.57 -12.82
CA SER A 42 -16.94 -18.52 -12.67
C SER A 42 -17.16 -17.70 -13.95
N GLY A 43 -16.24 -17.80 -14.92
CA GLY A 43 -16.29 -17.04 -16.17
C GLY A 43 -15.98 -15.55 -16.00
N SER A 44 -15.64 -15.09 -14.79
CA SER A 44 -15.23 -13.69 -14.54
C SER A 44 -14.24 -13.59 -13.37
N PHE A 45 -13.25 -12.72 -13.51
CA PHE A 45 -12.27 -12.48 -12.45
C PHE A 45 -12.94 -11.90 -11.19
N GLU A 46 -13.93 -11.04 -11.38
CA GLU A 46 -14.73 -10.46 -10.30
C GLU A 46 -15.40 -11.54 -9.44
N GLN A 47 -16.18 -12.44 -10.05
CA GLN A 47 -16.83 -13.52 -9.30
C GLN A 47 -15.81 -14.45 -8.66
N ALA A 48 -14.67 -14.70 -9.32
CA ALA A 48 -13.60 -15.50 -8.72
C ALA A 48 -13.09 -14.89 -7.42
N ILE A 49 -12.89 -13.57 -7.34
CA ILE A 49 -12.46 -12.91 -6.10
C ILE A 49 -13.54 -13.01 -5.01
N VAL A 50 -14.81 -12.81 -5.37
CA VAL A 50 -15.94 -12.92 -4.42
C VAL A 50 -16.07 -14.33 -3.86
N GLU A 51 -16.09 -15.34 -4.73
CA GLU A 51 -16.22 -16.74 -4.32
C GLU A 51 -14.96 -17.22 -3.58
N SER A 52 -13.77 -16.80 -4.00
CA SER A 52 -12.53 -17.13 -3.28
C SER A 52 -12.52 -16.51 -1.88
N SER A 53 -13.02 -15.28 -1.72
CA SER A 53 -13.14 -14.63 -0.41
C SER A 53 -14.11 -15.38 0.50
N ARG A 54 -15.21 -15.92 -0.07
CA ARG A 54 -16.17 -16.76 0.65
C ARG A 54 -15.57 -18.10 1.08
N VAL A 55 -14.87 -18.79 0.18
CA VAL A 55 -14.18 -20.07 0.48
C VAL A 55 -13.13 -19.87 1.58
N LEU A 56 -12.45 -18.73 1.57
CA LEU A 56 -11.42 -18.38 2.56
C LEU A 56 -11.99 -17.67 3.81
N ALA A 57 -13.32 -17.62 3.98
CA ALA A 57 -13.98 -16.95 5.11
C ALA A 57 -13.35 -15.57 5.44
N VAL A 58 -13.10 -14.77 4.41
CA VAL A 58 -12.42 -13.48 4.54
C VAL A 58 -13.26 -12.52 5.38
N ARG A 59 -12.64 -11.92 6.41
CA ARG A 59 -13.23 -10.84 7.20
C ARG A 59 -12.94 -9.50 6.52
N GLY A 60 -13.97 -8.93 5.89
CA GLY A 60 -13.87 -7.70 5.11
C GLY A 60 -13.98 -7.97 3.61
N ASN A 61 -13.66 -6.97 2.79
CA ASN A 61 -13.76 -7.06 1.33
C ASN A 61 -12.37 -6.91 0.71
N VAL A 62 -12.06 -7.77 -0.26
CA VAL A 62 -10.90 -7.62 -1.15
C VAL A 62 -11.43 -7.24 -2.52
N VAL A 63 -11.04 -6.08 -3.01
CA VAL A 63 -11.45 -5.56 -4.32
C VAL A 63 -10.22 -5.21 -5.14
N PRO A 64 -10.18 -5.56 -6.44
CA PRO A 64 -9.11 -5.12 -7.32
C PRO A 64 -9.26 -3.63 -7.64
N SER A 65 -8.16 -2.98 -7.99
CA SER A 65 -8.19 -1.58 -8.47
C SER A 65 -8.81 -1.46 -9.86
N SER A 66 -8.70 -2.51 -10.69
CA SER A 66 -9.32 -2.62 -12.01
C SER A 66 -9.61 -4.10 -12.32
N LEU A 67 -10.58 -4.35 -13.20
CA LEU A 67 -10.83 -5.68 -13.78
C LEU A 67 -10.07 -5.92 -15.09
N GLU A 68 -9.41 -4.88 -15.61
CA GLU A 68 -8.63 -4.98 -16.84
C GLU A 68 -7.30 -5.70 -16.61
N ASN A 69 -6.81 -6.39 -17.65
CA ASN A 69 -5.50 -7.01 -17.61
C ASN A 69 -4.40 -5.96 -17.82
N ILE A 70 -3.78 -5.53 -16.71
CA ILE A 70 -2.81 -4.44 -16.69
C ILE A 70 -1.43 -4.97 -16.34
N THR A 71 -0.41 -4.45 -17.02
CA THR A 71 0.99 -4.68 -16.70
C THR A 71 1.62 -3.40 -16.15
N VAL A 72 2.18 -3.49 -14.93
CA VAL A 72 3.03 -2.41 -14.39
C VAL A 72 4.33 -2.38 -15.17
N CYS A 73 4.70 -1.22 -15.69
CA CYS A 73 5.95 -0.98 -16.39
C CYS A 73 6.81 0.01 -15.60
N GLY A 74 8.11 -0.26 -15.52
CA GLY A 74 9.09 0.62 -14.90
C GLY A 74 10.05 1.18 -15.94
N GLU A 75 10.20 2.50 -15.98
CA GLU A 75 11.30 3.16 -16.67
C GLU A 75 12.48 3.28 -15.70
N MET A 76 13.61 2.68 -16.04
CA MET A 76 14.84 2.74 -15.26
C MET A 76 15.57 4.06 -15.51
N ALA A 77 16.46 4.46 -14.60
CA ALA A 77 17.24 5.70 -14.73
C ALA A 77 18.17 5.74 -15.96
N ASP A 78 18.46 4.59 -16.58
CA ASP A 78 19.22 4.47 -17.82
C ASP A 78 18.32 4.52 -19.09
N GLY A 79 17.01 4.73 -18.92
CA GLY A 79 16.01 4.82 -19.99
C GLY A 79 15.42 3.48 -20.43
N ARG A 80 15.89 2.33 -19.91
CA ARG A 80 15.29 1.02 -20.24
C ARG A 80 13.87 0.92 -19.68
N ILE A 81 12.98 0.29 -20.45
CA ILE A 81 11.61 0.00 -20.04
C ILE A 81 11.50 -1.49 -19.70
N ILE A 82 11.18 -1.78 -18.45
CA ILE A 82 10.97 -3.14 -17.94
C ILE A 82 9.47 -3.33 -17.72
N ARG A 83 8.88 -4.36 -18.34
CA ARG A 83 7.45 -4.67 -18.22
C ARG A 83 7.23 -5.77 -17.17
N GLY A 84 6.28 -5.61 -16.27
CA GLY A 84 5.92 -6.62 -15.25
C GLY A 84 6.69 -6.45 -13.94
N GLU A 85 5.95 -6.43 -12.84
CA GLU A 85 6.45 -6.15 -11.48
C GLU A 85 7.62 -7.04 -11.08
N SER A 86 7.51 -8.36 -11.25
CA SER A 86 8.57 -9.30 -10.87
C SER A 86 9.87 -9.06 -11.64
N ARG A 87 9.80 -8.58 -12.89
CA ARG A 87 10.99 -8.24 -13.69
C ARG A 87 11.59 -6.91 -13.27
N ILE A 88 10.76 -5.93 -12.92
CA ILE A 88 11.20 -4.64 -12.39
C ILE A 88 12.02 -4.86 -11.11
N VAL A 89 11.50 -5.65 -10.16
CA VAL A 89 12.21 -5.97 -8.90
C VAL A 89 13.50 -6.75 -9.16
N ALA A 90 13.51 -7.67 -10.14
CA ALA A 90 14.67 -8.49 -10.47
C ALA A 90 15.83 -7.69 -11.09
N GLU A 91 15.54 -6.59 -11.78
CA GLU A 91 16.56 -5.77 -12.46
C GLU A 91 17.54 -5.11 -11.48
N ARG A 92 17.11 -4.82 -10.25
CA ARG A 92 17.93 -4.16 -9.21
C ARG A 92 18.58 -2.84 -9.69
N ALA A 93 17.89 -2.13 -10.58
CA ALA A 93 18.31 -0.84 -11.08
C ALA A 93 17.42 0.28 -10.55
N LYS A 94 17.94 1.51 -10.49
CA LYS A 94 17.18 2.67 -10.00
C LYS A 94 15.98 2.94 -10.91
N ILE A 95 14.78 2.91 -10.34
CA ILE A 95 13.54 3.24 -11.03
C ILE A 95 13.41 4.77 -11.15
N GLN A 96 13.15 5.27 -12.36
CA GLN A 96 12.86 6.67 -12.62
C GLN A 96 11.37 6.99 -12.47
N ARG A 97 10.50 6.11 -12.99
CA ARG A 97 9.05 6.16 -12.82
C ARG A 97 8.39 4.82 -13.14
N VAL A 98 7.16 4.63 -12.66
CA VAL A 98 6.29 3.54 -13.08
C VAL A 98 5.05 4.05 -13.81
N PHE A 99 4.49 3.22 -14.68
CA PHE A 99 3.25 3.47 -15.42
C PHE A 99 2.53 2.16 -15.74
N LEU A 100 1.29 2.25 -16.20
CA LEU A 100 0.45 1.10 -16.53
C LEU A 100 0.38 0.90 -18.05
N ASP A 101 0.33 -0.37 -18.48
CA ASP A 101 0.10 -0.76 -19.88
C ASP A 101 -0.96 -1.88 -19.94
N PRO A 102 -2.12 -1.67 -20.60
CA PRO A 102 -2.51 -0.46 -21.33
C PRO A 102 -2.66 0.75 -20.38
N PRO A 103 -2.48 1.99 -20.91
CA PRO A 103 -2.64 3.19 -20.11
C PRO A 103 -4.14 3.44 -19.82
N HIS A 104 -4.41 4.14 -18.72
CA HIS A 104 -5.76 4.57 -18.30
C HIS A 104 -6.79 3.43 -18.10
N PRO A 105 -6.46 2.34 -17.38
CA PRO A 105 -7.45 1.32 -17.08
C PRO A 105 -8.61 1.89 -16.26
N ALA A 106 -9.81 1.37 -16.48
CA ALA A 106 -10.98 1.72 -15.70
C ALA A 106 -10.81 1.26 -14.24
N ALA A 107 -11.14 2.15 -13.30
CA ALA A 107 -11.24 1.76 -11.90
C ALA A 107 -12.47 0.86 -11.69
N TYR A 108 -12.35 -0.09 -10.78
CA TYR A 108 -13.47 -0.96 -10.43
C TYR A 108 -14.46 -0.23 -9.49
N ASP A 109 -15.73 -0.14 -9.88
CA ASP A 109 -16.74 0.68 -9.18
C ASP A 109 -16.87 0.35 -7.67
N PRO A 110 -16.89 -0.92 -7.22
CA PRO A 110 -16.90 -1.23 -5.79
C PRO A 110 -15.69 -0.70 -5.02
N ALA A 111 -14.51 -0.59 -5.66
CA ALA A 111 -13.35 0.05 -5.05
C ALA A 111 -13.56 1.55 -4.87
N ILE A 112 -14.14 2.23 -5.87
CA ILE A 112 -14.50 3.66 -5.79
C ILE A 112 -15.50 3.88 -4.63
N VAL A 113 -16.57 3.08 -4.57
CA VAL A 113 -17.59 3.19 -3.53
C VAL A 113 -16.99 2.99 -2.13
N ALA A 114 -16.11 2.01 -1.98
CA ALA A 114 -15.41 1.75 -0.71
C ALA A 114 -14.54 2.95 -0.28
N ILE A 115 -13.80 3.54 -1.22
CA ILE A 115 -12.94 4.71 -0.96
C ILE A 115 -13.76 5.93 -0.55
N LEU A 116 -14.86 6.20 -1.24
CA LEU A 116 -15.73 7.34 -0.96
C LEU A 116 -16.50 7.19 0.36
N SER A 117 -16.76 5.96 0.79
CA SER A 117 -17.47 5.66 2.05
C SER A 117 -16.54 5.46 3.25
N ALA A 118 -15.22 5.54 3.05
CA ALA A 118 -14.23 5.27 4.09
C ALA A 118 -14.21 6.40 5.13
N ASP A 119 -13.87 6.02 6.37
CA ASP A 119 -13.50 6.97 7.42
C ASP A 119 -12.00 7.27 7.43
N LEU A 120 -11.19 6.30 7.00
CA LEU A 120 -9.74 6.33 6.96
C LEU A 120 -9.28 5.60 5.69
N ILE A 121 -8.42 6.23 4.91
CA ILE A 121 -7.77 5.62 3.74
C ILE A 121 -6.28 5.49 4.06
N VAL A 122 -5.76 4.26 4.00
CA VAL A 122 -4.37 3.96 4.30
C VAL A 122 -3.66 3.55 3.01
N LEU A 123 -2.65 4.31 2.62
CA LEU A 123 -1.78 4.03 1.48
C LEU A 123 -0.51 3.35 2.00
N GLY A 124 -0.32 2.09 1.63
CA GLY A 124 0.77 1.27 2.15
C GLY A 124 0.46 0.68 3.54
N PRO A 125 1.49 0.15 4.24
CA PRO A 125 2.87 0.06 3.79
C PRO A 125 3.03 -0.92 2.62
N GLY A 126 4.14 -0.82 1.89
CA GLY A 126 4.43 -1.71 0.77
C GLY A 126 5.47 -1.15 -0.18
N SER A 127 5.92 -1.96 -1.13
CA SER A 127 6.82 -1.50 -2.19
C SER A 127 6.24 -0.27 -2.88
N LEU A 128 6.98 0.84 -2.90
CA LEU A 128 6.44 2.10 -3.38
C LEU A 128 6.08 2.02 -4.87
N TYR A 129 7.00 1.51 -5.70
CA TYR A 129 6.84 1.47 -7.15
C TYR A 129 6.03 0.28 -7.65
N THR A 130 6.06 -0.84 -6.93
CA THR A 130 5.44 -2.09 -7.37
C THR A 130 4.21 -2.52 -6.57
N SER A 131 3.77 -1.75 -5.57
CA SER A 131 2.55 -2.06 -4.81
C SER A 131 1.68 -0.84 -4.55
N VAL A 132 2.25 0.27 -4.05
CA VAL A 132 1.47 1.48 -3.74
C VAL A 132 1.11 2.25 -5.01
N LEU A 133 2.12 2.68 -5.77
CA LEU A 133 1.92 3.49 -6.99
C LEU A 133 1.05 2.81 -8.05
N PRO A 134 1.18 1.50 -8.35
CA PRO A 134 0.34 0.85 -9.36
C PRO A 134 -1.16 1.00 -9.15
N ASN A 135 -1.62 0.92 -7.89
CA ASN A 135 -3.03 1.10 -7.56
C ASN A 135 -3.48 2.55 -7.77
N LEU A 136 -2.62 3.51 -7.46
CA LEU A 136 -2.91 4.93 -7.61
C LEU A 136 -2.81 5.41 -9.07
N LEU A 137 -2.04 4.73 -9.90
CA LEU A 137 -1.98 5.02 -11.34
C LEU A 137 -3.29 4.69 -12.07
N VAL A 138 -4.19 3.92 -11.47
CA VAL A 138 -5.58 3.79 -11.91
C VAL A 138 -6.32 5.10 -11.57
N GLN A 139 -6.54 5.95 -12.57
CA GLN A 139 -6.98 7.34 -12.34
C GLN A 139 -8.28 7.47 -11.54
N GLY A 140 -9.24 6.56 -11.74
CA GLY A 140 -10.48 6.55 -10.97
C GLY A 140 -10.27 6.32 -9.47
N ILE A 141 -9.26 5.53 -9.08
CA ILE A 141 -8.88 5.31 -7.68
C ILE A 141 -8.32 6.60 -7.08
N THR A 142 -7.35 7.23 -7.76
CA THR A 142 -6.77 8.50 -7.30
C THR A 142 -7.81 9.61 -7.21
N HIS A 143 -8.72 9.70 -8.17
CA HIS A 143 -9.82 10.65 -8.13
C HIS A 143 -10.74 10.41 -6.93
N ALA A 144 -11.14 9.16 -6.69
CA ALA A 144 -11.97 8.80 -5.53
C ALA A 144 -11.28 9.15 -4.20
N ILE A 145 -9.97 8.90 -4.07
CA ILE A 145 -9.20 9.26 -2.87
C ILE A 145 -9.22 10.78 -2.66
N ARG A 146 -9.01 11.57 -3.72
CA ARG A 146 -9.04 13.04 -3.63
C ARG A 146 -10.41 13.58 -3.23
N CYS A 147 -11.48 12.99 -3.75
CA CYS A 147 -12.85 13.41 -3.46
C CYS A 147 -13.36 12.91 -2.10
N SER A 148 -12.74 11.88 -1.52
CA SER A 148 -13.14 11.33 -0.23
C SER A 148 -12.91 12.34 0.90
N THR A 149 -13.82 12.37 1.87
CA THR A 149 -13.70 13.14 3.11
C THR A 149 -12.97 12.35 4.20
N ALA A 150 -12.58 11.11 3.94
CA ALA A 150 -11.79 10.29 4.85
C ALA A 150 -10.45 10.97 5.18
N THR A 151 -9.93 10.69 6.37
CA THR A 151 -8.51 10.97 6.67
C THR A 151 -7.64 10.09 5.76
N LYS A 152 -6.69 10.69 5.04
CA LYS A 152 -5.79 9.96 4.12
C LYS A 152 -4.38 9.90 4.70
N VAL A 153 -3.87 8.68 4.89
CA VAL A 153 -2.58 8.45 5.54
C VAL A 153 -1.68 7.63 4.63
N TYR A 154 -0.49 8.15 4.32
CA TYR A 154 0.58 7.34 3.73
C TYR A 154 1.42 6.73 4.84
N VAL A 155 1.55 5.41 4.87
CA VAL A 155 2.44 4.69 5.79
C VAL A 155 3.78 4.50 5.10
N CYS A 156 4.77 5.26 5.52
CA CYS A 156 6.12 5.17 4.97
C CYS A 156 6.76 3.83 5.36
N ASN A 157 7.54 3.25 4.47
CA ASN A 157 8.25 2.01 4.75
C ASN A 157 9.25 2.20 5.91
N VAL A 158 9.45 1.16 6.73
CA VAL A 158 10.45 1.18 7.82
C VAL A 158 11.87 0.88 7.35
N ALA A 159 12.01 0.25 6.18
CA ALA A 159 13.29 -0.10 5.57
C ALA A 159 13.25 0.13 4.05
N THR A 160 14.42 0.44 3.48
CA THR A 160 14.60 0.58 2.03
C THR A 160 14.46 -0.77 1.34
N GLN A 161 14.07 -0.74 0.07
CA GLN A 161 13.93 -1.93 -0.76
C GLN A 161 14.94 -1.90 -1.90
N ARG A 162 15.75 -2.96 -2.00
CA ARG A 162 16.77 -3.10 -3.04
C ARG A 162 16.14 -2.99 -4.42
N GLY A 163 16.71 -2.13 -5.27
CA GLY A 163 16.24 -1.91 -6.63
C GLY A 163 15.00 -1.04 -6.75
N GLU A 164 14.40 -0.58 -5.64
CA GLU A 164 13.26 0.33 -5.68
C GLU A 164 13.55 1.64 -4.96
N THR A 165 13.94 1.56 -3.70
CA THR A 165 14.07 2.72 -2.79
C THR A 165 15.44 2.76 -2.12
N ASP A 166 16.48 2.32 -2.84
CA ASP A 166 17.86 2.37 -2.36
C ASP A 166 18.23 3.79 -1.90
N ASN A 167 18.68 3.89 -0.65
CA ASN A 167 19.05 5.14 0.02
C ASN A 167 17.92 6.18 0.17
N PHE A 168 16.65 5.77 0.06
CA PHE A 168 15.54 6.69 0.30
C PHE A 168 15.35 6.95 1.80
N GLY A 169 15.27 8.23 2.17
CA GLY A 169 14.65 8.67 3.42
C GLY A 169 13.12 8.81 3.28
N VAL A 170 12.46 9.32 4.31
CA VAL A 170 11.01 9.62 4.27
C VAL A 170 10.69 10.64 3.17
N ALA A 171 11.48 11.70 3.08
CA ALA A 171 11.25 12.76 2.09
C ALA A 171 11.33 12.24 0.65
N ASP A 172 12.23 11.28 0.36
CA ASP A 172 12.34 10.68 -0.96
C ASP A 172 11.10 9.84 -1.33
N HIS A 173 10.60 9.03 -0.38
CA HIS A 173 9.36 8.27 -0.58
C HIS A 173 8.18 9.21 -0.86
N PHE A 174 8.05 10.26 -0.06
CA PHE A 174 6.97 11.24 -0.23
C PHE A 174 7.10 12.00 -1.55
N ARG A 175 8.30 12.48 -1.91
CA ARG A 175 8.54 13.17 -3.19
C ARG A 175 8.25 12.25 -4.38
N ALA A 176 8.63 10.98 -4.30
CA ALA A 176 8.31 10.00 -5.34
C ALA A 176 6.80 9.78 -5.46
N LEU A 177 6.06 9.60 -4.35
CA LEU A 177 4.61 9.50 -4.34
C LEU A 177 3.97 10.75 -4.97
N HIS A 178 4.32 11.93 -4.47
CA HIS A 178 3.75 13.21 -4.89
C HIS A 178 4.00 13.50 -6.38
N LYS A 179 5.21 13.19 -6.87
CA LYS A 179 5.57 13.35 -8.28
C LYS A 179 4.74 12.47 -9.22
N HIS A 180 4.36 11.25 -8.82
CA HIS A 180 3.56 10.37 -9.67
C HIS A 180 2.08 10.76 -9.68
N MET A 181 1.60 11.40 -8.62
CA MET A 181 0.19 11.78 -8.49
C MET A 181 -0.12 13.16 -9.09
N ASP A 182 0.88 13.95 -9.46
CA ASP A 182 0.71 15.34 -9.90
C ASP A 182 -0.14 16.17 -8.92
N GLY A 183 0.17 16.08 -7.62
CA GLY A 183 -0.47 16.88 -6.58
C GLY A 183 -0.74 16.12 -5.27
N PRO A 184 -1.31 16.80 -4.27
CA PRO A 184 -1.57 16.20 -2.96
C PRO A 184 -2.57 15.04 -3.05
N ILE A 185 -2.35 14.02 -2.22
CA ILE A 185 -3.16 12.80 -2.15
C ILE A 185 -3.37 12.29 -0.73
N VAL A 186 -2.51 12.69 0.22
CA VAL A 186 -2.59 12.31 1.63
C VAL A 186 -2.56 13.54 2.53
N ASP A 187 -3.22 13.44 3.67
CA ASP A 187 -3.25 14.46 4.71
C ASP A 187 -2.11 14.21 5.72
N HIS A 188 -1.79 12.94 5.97
CA HIS A 188 -0.76 12.52 6.93
C HIS A 188 0.28 11.58 6.33
N VAL A 189 1.49 11.63 6.86
CA VAL A 189 2.55 10.64 6.62
C VAL A 189 2.94 10.00 7.95
N LEU A 190 2.61 8.72 8.12
CA LEU A 190 2.99 7.94 9.29
C LEU A 190 4.41 7.39 9.10
N VAL A 191 5.29 7.74 10.03
CA VAL A 191 6.72 7.44 9.97
C VAL A 191 7.15 6.70 11.24
N ASN A 192 7.94 5.64 11.06
CA ASN A 192 8.54 4.94 12.17
C ASN A 192 9.55 5.82 12.92
N SER A 193 9.35 5.96 14.23
CA SER A 193 10.24 6.75 15.09
C SER A 193 11.29 5.92 15.84
N ASN A 194 11.28 4.58 15.69
CA ASN A 194 12.18 3.69 16.42
C ASN A 194 13.18 2.98 15.50
N LEU A 195 14.41 3.49 15.44
CA LEU A 195 15.50 2.91 14.64
C LEU A 195 16.35 1.87 15.42
N GLY A 196 16.08 1.69 16.72
CA GLY A 196 16.85 0.81 17.59
C GLY A 196 16.92 -0.63 17.09
N PRO A 197 15.79 -1.29 16.78
CA PRO A 197 15.78 -2.65 16.23
C PRO A 197 16.60 -2.80 14.95
N ALA A 198 16.53 -1.80 14.06
CA ALA A 198 17.28 -1.82 12.81
C ALA A 198 18.79 -1.77 13.02
N SER A 199 19.27 -0.94 13.95
CA SER A 199 20.71 -0.78 14.24
C SER A 199 21.42 -2.07 14.67
N THR A 200 20.67 -3.06 15.17
CA THR A 200 21.24 -4.32 15.70
C THR A 200 20.90 -5.55 14.85
N LYS A 201 19.76 -5.55 14.16
CA LYS A 201 19.24 -6.73 13.45
C LYS A 201 19.28 -6.61 11.92
N ILE A 202 19.40 -5.40 11.35
CA ILE A 202 19.67 -5.25 9.91
C ILE A 202 21.17 -5.41 9.68
N LYS A 203 21.53 -6.39 8.85
CA LYS A 203 22.93 -6.68 8.56
C LYS A 203 23.41 -5.93 7.31
N PRO A 204 24.63 -5.36 7.30
CA PRO A 204 25.15 -4.61 6.15
C PRO A 204 25.12 -5.38 4.83
N GLU A 205 25.32 -6.71 4.85
CA GLU A 205 25.30 -7.57 3.66
C GLU A 205 23.94 -7.65 2.97
N TRP A 206 22.85 -7.29 3.65
CA TRP A 206 21.52 -7.27 3.04
C TRP A 206 21.33 -6.09 2.10
N SER A 207 22.19 -5.06 2.17
CA SER A 207 22.11 -3.83 1.38
C SER A 207 20.72 -3.17 1.45
N VAL A 208 20.12 -3.20 2.64
CA VAL A 208 18.89 -2.49 3.00
C VAL A 208 19.18 -1.70 4.26
N ASN A 209 18.58 -0.51 4.37
CA ASN A 209 18.76 0.38 5.50
C ASN A 209 17.40 0.65 6.15
N ALA A 210 17.39 1.05 7.42
CA ALA A 210 16.19 1.67 7.96
C ALA A 210 15.89 2.95 7.18
N VAL A 211 14.61 3.26 6.96
CA VAL A 211 14.22 4.54 6.39
C VAL A 211 14.38 5.60 7.47
N ASP A 212 15.24 6.56 7.19
CA ASP A 212 15.53 7.66 8.10
C ASP A 212 14.38 8.70 8.08
N PRO A 213 13.87 9.13 9.25
CA PRO A 213 12.96 10.28 9.35
C PRO A 213 13.60 11.63 9.01
N GLU A 214 14.89 11.70 8.66
CA GLU A 214 15.51 12.91 8.12
C GLU A 214 14.74 13.49 6.92
N GLY A 215 14.71 14.83 6.84
CA GLY A 215 14.01 15.56 5.78
C GLY A 215 12.50 15.67 5.96
N VAL A 216 11.90 15.13 7.03
CA VAL A 216 10.45 15.27 7.30
C VAL A 216 9.97 16.72 7.38
N ALA A 217 10.84 17.67 7.74
CA ALA A 217 10.52 19.09 7.74
C ALA A 217 10.17 19.61 6.33
N GLU A 218 10.65 18.97 5.25
CA GLU A 218 10.29 19.32 3.87
C GLU A 218 8.82 19.03 3.54
N LEU A 219 8.16 18.20 4.35
CA LEU A 219 6.75 17.84 4.17
C LEU A 219 5.82 18.84 4.87
N GLU A 220 6.36 19.70 5.75
CA GLU A 220 5.58 20.70 6.47
C GLU A 220 4.83 21.61 5.48
N GLY A 221 3.54 21.80 5.73
CA GLY A 221 2.64 22.56 4.85
C GLY A 221 2.12 21.78 3.63
N ILE A 222 2.61 20.56 3.38
CA ILE A 222 2.07 19.65 2.35
C ILE A 222 1.29 18.50 3.00
N ALA A 223 1.85 17.88 4.03
CA ALA A 223 1.21 16.82 4.81
C ALA A 223 1.68 16.84 6.26
N HIS A 224 0.86 16.35 7.18
CA HIS A 224 1.18 16.24 8.61
C HIS A 224 2.00 14.98 8.87
N VAL A 225 3.25 15.15 9.30
CA VAL A 225 4.11 14.02 9.66
C VAL A 225 3.78 13.53 11.06
N VAL A 226 3.47 12.23 11.18
CA VAL A 226 3.13 11.57 12.44
C VAL A 226 4.21 10.54 12.76
N LEU A 227 4.96 10.78 13.83
CA LEU A 227 6.00 9.87 14.31
C LEU A 227 5.42 8.91 15.36
N ARG A 228 5.55 7.60 15.13
CA ARG A 228 5.16 6.53 16.07
C ARG A 228 6.14 5.37 15.97
N ASP A 229 6.36 4.63 17.06
CA ASP A 229 7.04 3.34 16.99
C ASP A 229 6.08 2.33 16.34
N VAL A 230 6.37 1.94 15.11
CA VAL A 230 5.56 1.00 14.33
C VAL A 230 6.39 -0.13 13.75
N VAL A 231 7.66 -0.25 14.14
CA VAL A 231 8.57 -1.30 13.64
C VAL A 231 8.41 -2.59 14.44
N ASN A 232 8.48 -3.72 13.73
CA ASN A 232 8.57 -5.03 14.37
C ASN A 232 9.96 -5.17 15.02
N PRO A 233 10.04 -5.38 16.35
CA PRO A 233 11.32 -5.42 17.04
C PRO A 233 12.16 -6.64 16.65
N ASP A 234 11.54 -7.72 16.16
CA ASP A 234 12.21 -8.96 15.74
C ASP A 234 12.59 -8.98 14.27
N PHE A 235 11.77 -8.34 13.43
CA PHE A 235 11.97 -8.25 12.00
C PHE A 235 11.89 -6.77 11.56
N PRO A 236 12.95 -5.97 11.78
CA PRO A 236 12.90 -4.52 11.57
C PRO A 236 12.85 -4.07 10.10
N LEU A 237 12.75 -5.02 9.17
CA LEU A 237 12.37 -4.76 7.78
C LEU A 237 10.85 -4.65 7.60
N ARG A 238 10.07 -4.87 8.67
CA ARG A 238 8.61 -4.94 8.65
C ARG A 238 8.02 -4.05 9.74
N HIS A 239 6.81 -3.59 9.46
CA HIS A 239 5.97 -3.01 10.49
C HIS A 239 5.51 -4.08 11.48
N ASP A 240 5.35 -3.68 12.74
CA ASP A 240 4.59 -4.44 13.72
C ASP A 240 3.09 -4.22 13.45
N PRO A 241 2.31 -5.29 13.21
CA PRO A 241 0.90 -5.13 12.84
C PRO A 241 0.06 -4.51 13.96
N GLU A 242 0.34 -4.82 15.22
CA GLU A 242 -0.44 -4.30 16.35
C GLU A 242 -0.12 -2.83 16.60
N LYS A 243 1.18 -2.47 16.60
CA LYS A 243 1.58 -1.07 16.76
C LYS A 243 1.08 -0.20 15.61
N LEU A 244 1.17 -0.70 14.37
CA LEU A 244 0.70 0.04 13.19
C LEU A 244 -0.82 0.24 13.25
N ALA A 245 -1.58 -0.80 13.57
CA ALA A 245 -3.04 -0.69 13.71
C ALA A 245 -3.43 0.29 14.81
N ALA A 246 -2.78 0.24 15.97
CA ALA A 246 -3.01 1.18 17.06
C ALA A 246 -2.73 2.63 16.63
N ALA A 247 -1.58 2.89 16.00
CA ALA A 247 -1.20 4.21 15.51
C ALA A 247 -2.22 4.80 14.51
N LEU A 248 -2.72 3.97 13.58
CA LEU A 248 -3.73 4.38 12.59
C LEU A 248 -5.10 4.65 13.24
N LEU A 249 -5.52 3.82 14.19
CA LEU A 249 -6.79 4.01 14.89
C LEU A 249 -6.78 5.23 15.81
N ASP A 250 -5.66 5.50 16.47
CA ASP A 250 -5.51 6.69 17.30
C ASP A 250 -5.51 7.95 16.45
N LEU A 251 -4.80 7.96 15.32
CA LEU A 251 -4.84 9.06 14.35
C LEU A 251 -6.27 9.33 13.84
N ALA A 252 -7.00 8.27 13.48
CA ALA A 252 -8.39 8.42 13.04
C ALA A 252 -9.32 8.97 14.15
N ARG A 253 -9.06 8.66 15.42
CA ARG A 253 -9.81 9.21 16.56
C ARG A 253 -9.47 10.67 16.81
N GLU A 254 -8.19 11.04 16.71
CA GLU A 254 -7.70 12.41 16.86
C GLU A 254 -8.36 13.33 15.82
N GLU A 255 -8.34 12.95 14.55
CA GLU A 255 -8.96 13.73 13.45
C GLU A 255 -10.48 13.88 13.59
N ARG A 256 -11.16 12.81 14.04
CA ARG A 256 -12.60 12.87 14.35
C ARG A 256 -12.90 13.82 15.51
N ALA A 257 -12.05 13.88 16.53
CA ALA A 257 -12.21 14.80 17.65
C ALA A 257 -11.99 16.26 17.22
N ILE A 258 -10.98 16.53 16.40
CA ILE A 258 -10.70 17.85 15.83
C ILE A 258 -11.88 18.34 14.99
N SER A 259 -12.38 17.50 14.08
CA SER A 259 -13.52 17.80 13.21
C SER A 259 -14.80 18.14 14.00
N ARG A 260 -15.07 17.41 15.10
CA ARG A 260 -16.22 17.68 15.98
C ARG A 260 -16.08 18.99 16.75
N ASN A 261 -14.89 19.27 17.28
CA ASN A 261 -14.65 20.50 18.05
C ASN A 261 -14.66 21.75 17.15
N GLY A 262 -14.13 21.67 15.94
CA GLY A 262 -14.22 22.75 14.94
C GLY A 262 -15.65 23.05 14.51
N SER A 263 -16.48 22.02 14.34
CA SER A 263 -17.90 22.16 14.01
C SER A 263 -18.72 22.80 15.14
N ASN A 264 -18.42 22.46 16.40
CA ASN A 264 -19.06 23.08 17.58
C ASN A 264 -18.63 24.54 17.82
N ALA A 265 -17.40 24.92 17.43
CA ALA A 265 -16.96 26.31 17.55
C ALA A 265 -17.65 27.24 16.52
N LEU A 266 -17.94 26.73 15.31
CA LEU A 266 -18.66 27.47 14.26
C LEU A 266 -20.16 27.61 14.53
N SER A 267 -20.77 26.65 15.24
CA SER A 267 -22.18 26.75 15.67
C SER A 267 -22.38 27.70 16.85
N TYR A 268 -21.37 27.88 17.70
CA TYR A 268 -21.43 28.83 18.81
C TYR A 268 -21.26 30.28 18.35
N SER A 269 -20.41 30.55 17.36
CA SER A 269 -20.20 31.91 16.83
C SER A 269 -21.37 32.43 15.98
N SER A 270 -22.19 31.53 15.42
CA SER A 270 -23.41 31.89 14.70
C SER A 270 -24.61 32.17 15.60
N GLN A 271 -24.59 31.74 16.88
CA GLN A 271 -25.64 32.04 17.87
C GLN A 271 -25.40 33.34 18.65
N VAL A 272 -24.22 33.96 18.53
CA VAL A 272 -23.86 35.21 19.23
C VAL A 272 -23.96 36.42 18.27
N ALA A 273 -24.33 36.18 17.01
CA ALA A 273 -24.45 37.21 15.97
C ALA A 273 -25.91 37.65 15.69
N ASP A 274 -26.89 37.13 16.43
CA ASP A 274 -28.32 37.52 16.36
C ASP A 274 -28.79 38.23 17.64
#